data_AF-A0AAU5KNU9-F1
#
_entry.id   AF-A0AAU5KNU9-F1
#
_cell.length_a   1.000
_cell.length_b   1.000
_cell.length_c   1.000
_cell.angle_alpha   90.00
_cell.angle_beta   90.00
_cell.angle_gamma   90.00
#
_symmetry.space_group_name_H-M   'P 1'
#
loop_
_entity.id
_entity.type
_entity.pdbx_description
1 polymer ?
#
loop_
_entity_poly.entity_id
_entity_poly.type
_entity_poly.pdbx_seq_one_letter_code
_entity_poly.pdbx_strand_id
1 'polypeptide(L)'
;MSVDPTVLAALPTGDDAPQPDRTLCYGPHPDQVIDLRRPPGRPRALLVLLHGGFWRPAIDRAHAAPLAAALAAAGYLVAVPEYRRAGFPEIFDDIAAAIDLLATGAGEPAQPEWAGLPVVLVGHSAGGHFALWTAARPHLPADSPWHTDRTPDAVLALAACSCLTECDAWKLGEDATTAMMGGRAAELPGRYALADPARLLPLTVPTTLLHGAADERVPVELSRIFAERARAAGPAPTLVELPGAGHFTLIDPHTPAWPALLAALDGLREQLG
;
A
#
# COMPACT_ATOMS: atom_id res chain seq x y z
N MET A 1 -12.54 19.09 10.55
CA MET A 1 -11.79 20.03 11.43
C MET A 1 -10.31 19.69 11.27
N SER A 2 -9.40 20.64 11.49
CA SER A 2 -7.94 20.41 11.42
C SER A 2 -7.58 19.06 12.05
N VAL A 3 -6.81 18.23 11.32
CA VAL A 3 -6.10 17.09 11.92
C VAL A 3 -5.45 17.60 13.21
N ASP A 4 -5.70 16.90 14.31
CA ASP A 4 -5.13 17.24 15.61
C ASP A 4 -3.59 17.26 15.47
N PRO A 5 -2.94 18.41 15.64
CA PRO A 5 -1.49 18.53 15.49
C PRO A 5 -0.73 17.65 16.49
N THR A 6 -1.35 17.19 17.57
CA THR A 6 -0.72 16.28 18.54
C THR A 6 -0.61 14.84 18.03
N VAL A 7 -1.45 14.41 17.09
CA VAL A 7 -1.41 13.08 16.48
C VAL A 7 -0.34 12.98 15.38
N LEU A 8 -0.04 14.10 14.70
CA LEU A 8 1.11 14.21 13.80
C LEU A 8 2.44 14.35 14.56
N ALA A 9 2.42 14.86 15.79
CA ALA A 9 3.61 15.10 16.61
C ALA A 9 4.20 13.85 17.28
N ALA A 10 3.53 12.70 17.23
CA ALA A 10 3.98 11.46 17.88
C ALA A 10 4.55 10.41 16.91
N LEU A 11 4.56 10.69 15.62
CA LEU A 11 5.20 9.83 14.62
C LEU A 11 6.54 10.47 14.27
N PRO A 12 7.65 9.69 14.15
CA PRO A 12 8.89 10.24 13.64
C PRO A 12 8.58 10.95 12.32
N THR A 13 8.78 12.28 12.30
CA THR A 13 8.66 13.04 11.07
C THR A 13 9.71 12.49 10.10
N GLY A 14 9.42 12.51 8.80
CA GLY A 14 10.37 12.02 7.78
C GLY A 14 11.75 12.70 7.84
N ASP A 15 11.86 13.81 8.58
CA ASP A 15 13.07 14.62 8.77
C ASP A 15 14.22 13.86 9.46
N ASP A 16 13.94 12.87 10.31
CA ASP A 16 14.98 12.08 11.00
C ASP A 16 15.41 10.83 10.21
N ALA A 17 14.69 10.47 9.14
CA ALA A 17 15.05 9.32 8.31
C ALA A 17 16.19 9.70 7.35
N PRO A 18 17.18 8.80 7.11
CA PRO A 18 18.21 9.03 6.11
C PRO A 18 17.62 9.38 4.74
N GLN A 19 18.30 10.16 3.92
CA GLN A 19 17.87 10.40 2.54
C GLN A 19 17.86 9.08 1.74
N PRO A 20 17.01 8.95 0.70
CA PRO A 20 17.04 7.79 -0.17
C PRO A 20 18.36 7.71 -0.94
N ASP A 21 18.78 6.49 -1.31
CA ASP A 21 20.01 6.27 -2.08
C ASP A 21 19.88 6.77 -3.52
N ARG A 22 18.67 6.73 -4.06
CA ARG A 22 18.33 7.18 -5.42
C ARG A 22 16.86 7.52 -5.49
N THR A 23 16.51 8.51 -6.30
CA THR A 23 15.11 8.79 -6.68
C THR A 23 14.96 8.58 -8.18
N LEU A 24 13.99 7.75 -8.58
CA LEU A 24 13.59 7.53 -9.96
C LEU A 24 12.42 8.45 -10.33
N CYS A 25 12.25 8.76 -11.61
CA CYS A 25 11.03 9.37 -12.13
C CYS A 25 10.28 8.34 -12.97
N TYR A 26 8.99 8.15 -12.72
CA TYR A 26 8.12 7.29 -13.52
C TYR A 26 7.16 8.09 -14.42
N GLY A 27 7.21 9.42 -14.33
CA GLY A 27 6.44 10.33 -15.16
C GLY A 27 6.94 11.78 -15.08
N PRO A 28 6.32 12.71 -15.82
CA PRO A 28 6.78 14.09 -15.91
C PRO A 28 6.41 14.98 -14.70
N HIS A 29 5.46 14.57 -13.86
CA HIS A 29 5.03 15.37 -12.71
C HIS A 29 6.03 15.25 -11.54
N PRO A 30 6.24 16.30 -10.73
CA PRO A 30 7.17 16.25 -9.58
C PRO A 30 6.87 15.17 -8.56
N ASP A 31 5.60 14.83 -8.38
CA ASP A 31 5.14 13.73 -7.51
C ASP A 31 5.26 12.34 -8.17
N GLN A 32 5.61 12.25 -9.45
CA GLN A 32 5.77 10.96 -10.15
C GLN A 32 7.19 10.42 -9.99
N VAL A 33 7.56 10.18 -8.72
CA VAL A 33 8.88 9.73 -8.31
C VAL A 33 8.84 8.49 -7.42
N ILE A 34 9.95 7.76 -7.38
CA ILE A 34 10.13 6.58 -6.51
C ILE A 34 11.46 6.70 -5.79
N ASP A 35 11.40 6.74 -4.46
CA ASP A 35 12.60 6.73 -3.63
C ASP A 35 13.06 5.29 -3.38
N LEU A 36 14.32 5.00 -3.70
CA LEU A 36 14.97 3.71 -3.48
C LEU A 36 15.90 3.75 -2.28
N ARG A 37 15.82 2.71 -1.44
CA ARG A 37 16.69 2.48 -0.29
C ARG A 37 17.28 1.08 -0.32
N ARG A 38 18.60 0.99 -0.27
CA ARG A 38 19.35 -0.26 -0.38
C ARG A 38 19.62 -0.88 0.99
N PRO A 39 19.56 -2.21 1.09
CA PRO A 39 19.98 -2.90 2.29
C PRO A 39 21.51 -3.00 2.36
N PRO A 40 22.07 -3.28 3.55
CA PRO A 40 23.44 -3.77 3.65
C PRO A 40 23.53 -5.17 3.02
N GLY A 41 24.19 -5.28 1.87
CA GLY A 41 24.43 -6.56 1.17
C GLY A 41 23.37 -6.91 0.13
N ARG A 42 23.21 -8.21 -0.16
CA ARG A 42 22.31 -8.69 -1.22
C ARG A 42 20.84 -8.59 -0.77
N PRO A 43 19.96 -7.92 -1.53
CA PRO A 43 18.56 -7.79 -1.17
C PRO A 43 17.82 -9.13 -1.06
N ARG A 44 16.96 -9.21 -0.05
CA ARG A 44 16.05 -10.33 0.21
C ARG A 44 14.85 -10.37 -0.74
N ALA A 45 14.33 -9.21 -1.11
CA ALA A 45 13.20 -8.97 -2.02
C ALA A 45 13.17 -7.47 -2.34
N LEU A 46 12.43 -7.08 -3.37
CA LEU A 46 11.97 -5.71 -3.56
C LEU A 46 10.67 -5.52 -2.77
N LEU A 47 10.67 -4.59 -1.81
CA LEU A 47 9.45 -4.12 -1.16
C LEU A 47 9.02 -2.81 -1.82
N VAL A 48 7.81 -2.78 -2.38
CA VAL A 48 7.21 -1.52 -2.85
C VAL A 48 6.29 -1.00 -1.74
N LEU A 49 6.76 0.00 -1.00
CA LEU A 49 6.10 0.57 0.15
C LEU A 49 5.20 1.75 -0.26
N LEU A 50 3.89 1.52 -0.25
CA LEU A 50 2.87 2.51 -0.60
C LEU A 50 2.40 3.23 0.66
N HIS A 51 2.65 4.54 0.72
CA HIS A 51 2.29 5.36 1.87
C HIS A 51 0.77 5.59 1.98
N GLY A 52 0.31 5.86 3.20
CA GLY A 52 -1.07 6.21 3.51
C GLY A 52 -1.37 7.70 3.33
N GLY A 53 -2.36 8.19 4.08
CA GLY A 53 -2.73 9.62 4.07
C GLY A 53 -4.14 9.92 3.54
N PHE A 54 -5.01 8.91 3.47
CA PHE A 54 -6.39 9.06 2.98
C PHE A 54 -6.48 9.74 1.60
N TRP A 55 -5.48 9.51 0.74
CA TRP A 55 -5.41 10.09 -0.61
C TRP A 55 -5.43 11.64 -0.62
N ARG A 56 -5.06 12.28 0.50
CA ARG A 56 -5.06 13.74 0.67
C ARG A 56 -3.64 14.31 0.65
N PRO A 57 -3.47 15.57 0.21
CA PRO A 57 -2.14 16.14 -0.02
C PRO A 57 -1.32 16.40 1.24
N ALA A 58 -1.89 16.26 2.44
CA ALA A 58 -1.20 16.56 3.71
C ALA A 58 -0.12 15.54 4.10
N ILE A 59 -0.13 14.36 3.49
CA ILE A 59 0.85 13.29 3.71
C ILE A 59 1.43 12.89 2.35
N ASP A 60 2.74 12.77 2.31
CA ASP A 60 3.53 12.37 1.14
C ASP A 60 4.42 11.16 1.51
N ARG A 61 5.25 10.70 0.57
CA ARG A 61 6.18 9.58 0.77
C ARG A 61 7.16 9.76 1.92
N ALA A 62 7.45 10.98 2.37
CA ALA A 62 8.36 11.22 3.50
C ALA A 62 7.80 10.62 4.80
N HIS A 63 6.47 10.50 4.92
CA HIS A 63 5.82 9.81 6.03
C HIS A 63 6.20 8.33 6.13
N ALA A 64 6.51 7.68 4.99
CA ALA A 64 6.94 6.28 4.96
C ALA A 64 8.45 6.11 5.16
N ALA A 65 9.23 7.21 5.22
CA ALA A 65 10.69 7.16 5.26
C ALA A 65 11.27 6.40 6.47
N PRO A 66 10.76 6.55 7.71
CA PRO A 66 11.27 5.78 8.85
C PRO A 66 11.08 4.27 8.68
N LEU A 67 9.88 3.85 8.24
CA LEU A 67 9.60 2.45 7.95
C LEU A 67 10.46 1.92 6.80
N ALA A 68 10.61 2.70 5.74
CA ALA A 68 11.42 2.33 4.59
C ALA A 68 12.90 2.14 4.97
N ALA A 69 13.44 3.00 5.82
CA ALA A 69 14.81 2.88 6.34
C ALA A 69 14.97 1.63 7.22
N ALA A 70 14.00 1.34 8.10
CA ALA A 70 14.03 0.15 8.94
C ALA A 70 13.93 -1.15 8.13
N LEU A 71 13.08 -1.18 7.11
CA LEU A 71 12.96 -2.31 6.19
C LEU A 71 14.24 -2.51 5.36
N ALA A 72 14.88 -1.43 4.91
CA ALA A 72 16.17 -1.51 4.24
C ALA A 72 17.26 -2.09 5.18
N ALA A 73 17.33 -1.60 6.42
CA ALA A 73 18.21 -2.16 7.44
C ALA A 73 17.93 -3.64 7.75
N ALA A 74 16.68 -4.09 7.59
CA ALA A 74 16.27 -5.49 7.73
C ALA A 74 16.60 -6.38 6.51
N GLY A 75 17.29 -5.85 5.49
CA GLY A 75 17.83 -6.63 4.36
C GLY A 75 17.00 -6.56 3.07
N TYR A 76 16.00 -5.68 2.99
CA TYR A 76 15.17 -5.51 1.80
C TYR A 76 15.63 -4.34 0.93
N LEU A 77 15.44 -4.45 -0.38
CA LEU A 77 15.47 -3.27 -1.25
C LEU A 77 14.09 -2.62 -1.19
N VAL A 78 14.01 -1.36 -0.83
CA VAL A 78 12.72 -0.68 -0.62
C VAL A 78 12.52 0.42 -1.65
N ALA A 79 11.42 0.37 -2.37
CA ALA A 79 10.94 1.40 -3.27
C ALA A 79 9.72 2.09 -2.64
N VAL A 80 9.75 3.42 -2.53
CA VAL A 80 8.64 4.23 -1.98
C VAL A 80 8.14 5.16 -3.08
N PRO A 81 7.09 4.79 -3.82
CA PRO A 81 6.44 5.67 -4.77
C PRO A 81 5.77 6.85 -4.07
N GLU A 82 5.97 8.06 -4.58
CA GLU A 82 5.02 9.17 -4.44
C GLU A 82 3.99 9.09 -5.57
N TYR A 83 2.83 9.69 -5.40
CA TYR A 83 1.78 9.73 -6.43
C TYR A 83 0.91 10.96 -6.26
N ARG A 84 0.33 11.48 -7.35
CA ARG A 84 -0.56 12.64 -7.28
C ARG A 84 -1.82 12.33 -6.49
N ARG A 85 -2.15 13.19 -5.53
CA ARG A 85 -3.44 13.18 -4.81
C ARG A 85 -4.55 13.88 -5.63
N ALA A 86 -4.62 13.58 -6.93
CA ALA A 86 -5.53 14.23 -7.90
C ALA A 86 -6.93 13.61 -7.97
N GLY A 87 -7.18 12.51 -7.25
CA GLY A 87 -8.43 11.77 -7.31
C GLY A 87 -8.54 10.86 -8.54
N PHE A 88 -9.73 10.33 -8.78
CA PHE A 88 -10.01 9.42 -9.89
C PHE A 88 -10.20 10.21 -11.20
N PRO A 89 -9.60 9.77 -12.33
CA PRO A 89 -8.78 8.56 -12.50
C PRO A 89 -7.28 8.71 -12.18
N GLU A 90 -6.75 9.93 -12.11
CA GLU A 90 -5.32 10.22 -12.20
C GLU A 90 -4.46 9.57 -11.11
N ILE A 91 -5.00 9.40 -9.89
CA ILE A 91 -4.27 8.70 -8.81
C ILE A 91 -4.04 7.22 -9.14
N PHE A 92 -4.96 6.58 -9.86
CA PHE A 92 -4.83 5.18 -10.28
C PHE A 92 -3.87 5.05 -11.47
N ASP A 93 -3.83 6.04 -12.36
CA ASP A 93 -2.80 6.13 -13.41
C ASP A 93 -1.40 6.17 -12.81
N ASP A 94 -1.21 6.97 -11.75
CA ASP A 94 0.07 7.10 -11.07
C ASP A 94 0.49 5.80 -10.37
N ILE A 95 -0.42 5.15 -9.64
CA ILE A 95 -0.13 3.88 -8.97
C ILE A 95 0.18 2.79 -10.00
N ALA A 96 -0.61 2.68 -11.06
CA ALA A 96 -0.37 1.70 -12.12
C ALA A 96 0.99 1.92 -12.80
N ALA A 97 1.32 3.17 -13.14
CA ALA A 97 2.59 3.51 -13.79
C ALA A 97 3.81 3.24 -12.89
N ALA A 98 3.74 3.61 -11.60
CA ALA A 98 4.84 3.38 -10.67
C ALA A 98 5.10 1.88 -10.44
N ILE A 99 4.03 1.08 -10.24
CA ILE A 99 4.18 -0.37 -10.07
C ILE A 99 4.66 -1.03 -11.37
N ASP A 100 4.10 -0.65 -12.53
CA ASP A 100 4.47 -1.26 -13.80
C ASP A 100 5.94 -0.96 -14.17
N LEU A 101 6.46 0.22 -13.82
CA LEU A 101 7.89 0.52 -13.92
C LEU A 101 8.72 -0.43 -13.06
N LEU A 102 8.37 -0.63 -11.79
CA LEU A 102 9.11 -1.52 -10.89
C LEU A 102 9.01 -2.99 -11.31
N ALA A 103 7.86 -3.44 -11.81
CA ALA A 103 7.66 -4.80 -12.29
C ALA A 103 8.44 -5.10 -13.58
N THR A 104 8.58 -4.12 -14.47
CA THR A 104 9.21 -4.33 -15.79
C THR A 104 10.66 -3.86 -15.86
N GLY A 105 11.08 -2.95 -14.98
CA GLY A 105 12.34 -2.23 -15.11
C GLY A 105 12.38 -1.26 -16.30
N ALA A 106 11.25 -1.00 -16.95
CA ALA A 106 11.20 -0.19 -18.17
C ALA A 106 11.69 1.24 -17.90
N GLY A 107 12.62 1.71 -18.72
CA GLY A 107 13.24 3.04 -18.57
C GLY A 107 14.60 3.04 -17.89
N GLU A 108 15.05 1.92 -17.31
CA GLU A 108 16.40 1.81 -16.77
C GLU A 108 17.43 1.46 -17.87
N PRO A 109 18.57 2.17 -17.93
CA PRO A 109 19.58 1.99 -18.99
C PRO A 109 20.38 0.68 -18.86
N ALA A 110 20.31 0.03 -17.71
CA ALA A 110 20.89 -1.28 -17.41
C ALA A 110 19.85 -2.15 -16.71
N GLN A 111 20.12 -3.45 -16.51
CA GLN A 111 19.25 -4.28 -15.68
C GLN A 111 19.10 -3.61 -14.30
N PRO A 112 17.86 -3.35 -13.86
CA PRO A 112 17.65 -2.70 -12.57
C PRO A 112 18.17 -3.56 -11.43
N GLU A 113 18.56 -2.94 -10.32
CA GLU A 113 19.09 -3.65 -9.15
C GLU A 113 18.09 -4.59 -8.47
N TRP A 114 16.79 -4.45 -8.80
CA TRP A 114 15.73 -5.35 -8.37
C TRP A 114 15.41 -6.47 -9.38
N ALA A 115 16.11 -6.55 -10.50
CA ALA A 115 15.86 -7.58 -11.52
C ALA A 115 15.99 -8.99 -10.92
N GLY A 116 14.93 -9.78 -11.07
CA GLY A 116 14.87 -11.16 -10.56
C GLY A 116 14.68 -11.29 -9.05
N LEU A 117 14.46 -10.19 -8.33
CA LEU A 117 14.00 -10.26 -6.94
C LEU A 117 12.49 -10.50 -6.89
N PRO A 118 11.99 -11.25 -5.90
CA PRO A 118 10.57 -11.25 -5.58
C PRO A 118 10.10 -9.82 -5.27
N VAL A 119 8.93 -9.45 -5.77
CA VAL A 119 8.29 -8.15 -5.58
C VAL A 119 7.13 -8.30 -4.61
N VAL A 120 7.26 -7.69 -3.43
CA VAL A 120 6.20 -7.67 -2.40
C VAL A 120 5.68 -6.26 -2.25
N LEU A 121 4.37 -6.06 -2.40
CA LEU A 121 3.76 -4.77 -2.10
C LEU A 121 3.48 -4.68 -0.61
N VAL A 122 3.93 -3.61 0.01
CA VAL A 122 3.62 -3.28 1.40
C VAL A 122 2.86 -1.96 1.38
N GLY A 123 1.67 -1.90 1.98
CA GLY A 123 0.89 -0.68 1.93
C GLY A 123 0.22 -0.38 3.26
N HIS A 124 0.31 0.88 3.72
CA HIS A 124 -0.36 1.32 4.94
C HIS A 124 -1.63 2.11 4.64
N SER A 125 -2.74 1.82 5.31
CA SER A 125 -3.96 2.63 5.23
C SER A 125 -4.46 2.76 3.77
N ALA A 126 -4.50 3.98 3.24
CA ALA A 126 -4.76 4.28 1.83
C ALA A 126 -3.76 3.64 0.84
N GLY A 127 -2.50 3.45 1.24
CA GLY A 127 -1.50 2.70 0.47
C GLY A 127 -1.72 1.19 0.53
N GLY A 128 -2.30 0.69 1.63
CA GLY A 128 -2.77 -0.71 1.74
C GLY A 128 -3.93 -1.00 0.79
N HIS A 129 -4.81 -0.02 0.58
CA HIS A 129 -5.79 -0.06 -0.50
C HIS A 129 -5.13 -0.23 -1.87
N PHE A 130 -4.12 0.57 -2.20
CA PHE A 130 -3.43 0.44 -3.48
C PHE A 130 -2.68 -0.88 -3.64
N ALA A 131 -2.03 -1.39 -2.59
CA ALA A 131 -1.39 -2.70 -2.63
C ALA A 131 -2.37 -3.83 -2.97
N LEU A 132 -3.55 -3.83 -2.32
CA LEU A 132 -4.62 -4.80 -2.59
C LEU A 132 -5.23 -4.59 -3.99
N TRP A 133 -5.48 -3.35 -4.39
CA TRP A 133 -6.01 -3.01 -5.72
C TRP A 133 -5.07 -3.46 -6.83
N THR A 134 -3.77 -3.22 -6.68
CA THR A 134 -2.75 -3.66 -7.64
C THR A 134 -2.75 -5.17 -7.83
N ALA A 135 -2.85 -5.95 -6.75
CA ALA A 135 -2.97 -7.41 -6.84
C ALA A 135 -4.29 -7.88 -7.48
N ALA A 136 -5.33 -7.02 -7.47
CA ALA A 136 -6.63 -7.30 -8.05
C ALA A 136 -6.78 -6.83 -9.52
N ARG A 137 -5.77 -6.13 -10.08
CA ARG A 137 -5.77 -5.63 -11.48
C ARG A 137 -6.08 -6.68 -12.56
N PRO A 138 -5.70 -7.98 -12.42
CA PRO A 138 -6.12 -9.01 -13.38
C PRO A 138 -7.64 -9.23 -13.47
N HIS A 139 -8.41 -8.81 -12.47
CA HIS A 139 -9.88 -8.92 -12.47
C HIS A 139 -10.58 -7.66 -12.98
N LEU A 140 -9.84 -6.63 -13.38
CA LEU A 140 -10.42 -5.47 -14.06
C LEU A 140 -10.99 -5.87 -15.42
N PRO A 141 -11.97 -5.12 -15.96
CA PRO A 141 -12.40 -5.29 -17.35
C PRO A 141 -11.20 -5.21 -18.31
N ALA A 142 -11.16 -6.06 -19.33
CA ALA A 142 -10.02 -6.15 -20.26
C ALA A 142 -9.74 -4.85 -21.05
N ASP A 143 -10.74 -3.96 -21.15
CA ASP A 143 -10.64 -2.64 -21.75
C ASP A 143 -10.25 -1.53 -20.74
N SER A 144 -10.10 -1.86 -19.46
CA SER A 144 -9.58 -0.94 -18.46
C SER A 144 -8.12 -0.58 -18.77
N PRO A 145 -7.73 0.71 -18.70
CA PRO A 145 -6.34 1.12 -18.89
C PRO A 145 -5.40 0.55 -17.82
N TRP A 146 -5.95 0.07 -16.70
CA TRP A 146 -5.19 -0.51 -15.60
C TRP A 146 -5.20 -2.04 -15.61
N HIS A 147 -5.92 -2.71 -16.52
CA HIS A 147 -5.89 -4.17 -16.60
C HIS A 147 -4.48 -4.66 -16.95
N THR A 148 -3.99 -5.63 -16.19
CA THR A 148 -2.74 -6.34 -16.49
C THR A 148 -2.77 -7.73 -15.86
N ASP A 149 -2.22 -8.72 -16.56
CA ASP A 149 -2.01 -10.07 -16.01
C ASP A 149 -0.77 -10.15 -15.11
N ARG A 150 0.04 -9.08 -15.07
CA ARG A 150 1.19 -9.00 -14.17
C ARG A 150 0.71 -8.75 -12.74
N THR A 151 1.17 -9.58 -11.83
CA THR A 151 0.88 -9.47 -10.41
C THR A 151 2.18 -9.30 -9.63
N PRO A 152 2.16 -8.64 -8.46
CA PRO A 152 3.25 -8.77 -7.51
C PRO A 152 3.34 -10.23 -7.01
N ASP A 153 4.46 -10.63 -6.45
CA ASP A 153 4.60 -11.97 -5.88
C ASP A 153 3.82 -12.12 -4.57
N ALA A 154 3.68 -11.05 -3.79
CA ALA A 154 2.90 -11.05 -2.55
C ALA A 154 2.43 -9.65 -2.12
N VAL A 155 1.47 -9.60 -1.18
CA VAL A 155 0.97 -8.37 -0.57
C VAL A 155 0.97 -8.45 0.97
N LEU A 156 1.53 -7.42 1.61
CA LEU A 156 1.36 -7.13 3.03
C LEU A 156 0.58 -5.82 3.19
N ALA A 157 -0.70 -5.92 3.55
CA ALA A 157 -1.56 -4.77 3.76
C ALA A 157 -1.64 -4.42 5.26
N LEU A 158 -1.17 -3.22 5.63
CA LEU A 158 -1.11 -2.72 6.99
C LEU A 158 -2.30 -1.77 7.25
N ALA A 159 -3.22 -2.12 8.14
CA ALA A 159 -4.41 -1.32 8.47
C ALA A 159 -5.13 -0.73 7.25
N ALA A 160 -5.32 -1.54 6.20
CA ALA A 160 -5.70 -1.05 4.88
C ALA A 160 -7.16 -0.56 4.80
N CYS A 161 -7.40 0.46 3.97
CA CYS A 161 -8.73 0.81 3.48
C CYS A 161 -9.23 -0.24 2.47
N SER A 162 -9.38 -1.49 2.91
CA SER A 162 -9.54 -2.68 2.06
C SER A 162 -10.90 -2.79 1.37
N CYS A 163 -11.88 -1.99 1.77
CA CYS A 163 -13.20 -1.98 1.13
C CYS A 163 -13.68 -0.53 0.97
N LEU A 164 -13.58 0.03 -0.24
CA LEU A 164 -13.87 1.45 -0.48
C LEU A 164 -15.36 1.76 -0.27
N THR A 165 -16.25 0.83 -0.58
CA THR A 165 -17.69 0.99 -0.36
C THR A 165 -18.01 1.22 1.12
N GLU A 166 -17.42 0.43 2.01
CA GLU A 166 -17.52 0.63 3.47
C GLU A 166 -16.82 1.92 3.92
N CYS A 167 -15.64 2.22 3.38
CA CYS A 167 -14.93 3.46 3.71
C CYS A 167 -15.77 4.71 3.40
N ASP A 168 -16.47 4.73 2.26
CA ASP A 168 -17.43 5.78 1.88
C ASP A 168 -18.63 5.81 2.83
N ALA A 169 -19.26 4.67 3.09
CA ALA A 169 -20.44 4.56 3.95
C ALA A 169 -20.15 5.01 5.40
N TRP A 170 -18.97 4.68 5.91
CA TRP A 170 -18.52 5.05 7.26
C TRP A 170 -17.86 6.42 7.32
N LYS A 171 -17.75 7.12 6.17
CA LYS A 171 -17.20 8.47 6.05
C LYS A 171 -15.79 8.61 6.61
N LEU A 172 -14.97 7.56 6.46
CA LEU A 172 -13.62 7.53 7.01
C LEU A 172 -12.78 8.69 6.47
N GLY A 173 -11.93 9.26 7.33
CA GLY A 173 -11.04 10.35 6.95
C GLY A 173 -11.78 11.60 6.47
N GLU A 174 -12.92 11.93 7.08
CA GLU A 174 -13.79 13.07 6.69
C GLU A 174 -14.26 12.97 5.23
N ASP A 175 -14.87 11.85 4.85
CA ASP A 175 -15.31 11.56 3.46
C ASP A 175 -14.14 11.50 2.45
N ALA A 176 -12.98 10.99 2.88
CA ALA A 176 -11.78 10.89 2.03
C ALA A 176 -12.01 10.03 0.78
N THR A 177 -12.67 8.89 0.91
CA THR A 177 -12.98 8.00 -0.23
C THR A 177 -13.90 8.70 -1.22
N THR A 178 -14.95 9.37 -0.74
CA THR A 178 -15.86 10.16 -1.59
C THR A 178 -15.10 11.22 -2.37
N ALA A 179 -14.21 11.96 -1.70
CA ALA A 179 -13.41 13.02 -2.32
C ALA A 179 -12.46 12.45 -3.40
N MET A 180 -11.74 11.36 -3.10
CA MET A 180 -10.86 10.69 -4.07
C MET A 180 -11.66 10.19 -5.29
N MET A 181 -12.81 9.55 -5.06
CA MET A 181 -13.62 8.95 -6.12
C MET A 181 -14.46 9.98 -6.90
N GLY A 182 -14.57 11.22 -6.41
CA GLY A 182 -15.39 12.28 -6.98
C GLY A 182 -16.90 12.11 -6.74
N GLY A 183 -17.31 11.28 -5.79
CA GLY A 183 -18.71 11.00 -5.47
C GLY A 183 -18.89 9.73 -4.61
N ARG A 184 -20.12 9.52 -4.13
CA ARG A 184 -20.48 8.37 -3.26
C ARG A 184 -20.52 7.07 -4.07
N ALA A 185 -20.36 5.94 -3.38
CA ALA A 185 -20.45 4.62 -4.02
C ALA A 185 -21.80 4.38 -4.70
N ALA A 186 -22.90 4.88 -4.11
CA ALA A 186 -24.24 4.79 -4.66
C ALA A 186 -24.45 5.64 -5.93
N GLU A 187 -23.70 6.73 -6.08
CA GLU A 187 -23.80 7.67 -7.20
C GLU A 187 -22.90 7.25 -8.37
N LEU A 188 -21.71 6.73 -8.06
CA LEU A 188 -20.68 6.37 -9.02
C LEU A 188 -20.29 4.87 -8.94
N PRO A 189 -21.26 3.94 -9.03
CA PRO A 189 -20.99 2.51 -8.80
C PRO A 189 -19.98 1.91 -9.79
N GLY A 190 -19.88 2.48 -10.99
CA GLY A 190 -18.89 2.08 -12.00
C GLY A 190 -17.45 2.41 -11.59
N ARG A 191 -17.20 3.58 -10.98
CA ARG A 191 -15.84 3.93 -10.51
C ARG A 191 -15.41 3.03 -9.36
N TYR A 192 -16.31 2.79 -8.41
CA TYR A 192 -16.03 1.87 -7.31
C TYR A 192 -15.86 0.43 -7.79
N ALA A 193 -16.43 0.03 -8.93
CA ALA A 193 -16.21 -1.30 -9.49
C ALA A 193 -14.78 -1.49 -10.00
N LEU A 194 -14.14 -0.40 -10.45
CA LEU A 194 -12.77 -0.39 -10.95
C LEU A 194 -11.75 -0.16 -9.84
N ALA A 195 -12.16 0.44 -8.71
CA ALA A 195 -11.24 0.91 -7.67
C ALA A 195 -11.29 0.10 -6.37
N ASP A 196 -12.43 -0.50 -6.02
CA ASP A 196 -12.59 -1.19 -4.74
C ASP A 196 -12.02 -2.63 -4.83
N PRO A 197 -10.89 -2.95 -4.15
CA PRO A 197 -10.33 -4.30 -4.23
C PRO A 197 -11.27 -5.37 -3.70
N ALA A 198 -12.19 -5.03 -2.79
CA ALA A 198 -13.20 -5.98 -2.29
C ALA A 198 -14.20 -6.42 -3.37
N ARG A 199 -14.32 -5.65 -4.46
CA ARG A 199 -15.16 -5.96 -5.63
C ARG A 199 -14.41 -6.69 -6.75
N LEU A 200 -13.09 -6.84 -6.59
CA LEU A 200 -12.18 -7.46 -7.55
C LEU A 200 -11.56 -8.76 -7.00
N LEU A 201 -12.19 -9.34 -5.98
CA LEU A 201 -11.83 -10.64 -5.42
C LEU A 201 -12.22 -11.80 -6.36
N PRO A 202 -11.53 -12.95 -6.29
CA PRO A 202 -10.46 -13.30 -5.34
C PRO A 202 -9.11 -12.67 -5.68
N LEU A 203 -8.21 -12.53 -4.69
CA LEU A 203 -6.80 -12.26 -4.98
C LEU A 203 -6.11 -13.59 -5.32
N THR A 204 -5.19 -13.57 -6.29
CA THR A 204 -4.47 -14.77 -6.75
C THR A 204 -3.07 -14.89 -6.16
N VAL A 205 -2.64 -13.92 -5.34
CA VAL A 205 -1.30 -13.85 -4.75
C VAL A 205 -1.37 -14.01 -3.23
N PRO A 206 -0.33 -14.61 -2.61
CA PRO A 206 -0.17 -14.61 -1.16
C PRO A 206 -0.38 -13.22 -0.56
N THR A 207 -1.34 -13.11 0.35
CA THR A 207 -1.73 -11.83 0.94
C THR A 207 -1.87 -11.96 2.45
N THR A 208 -1.24 -11.05 3.19
CA THR A 208 -1.43 -10.89 4.64
C THR A 208 -2.02 -9.52 4.93
N LEU A 209 -3.11 -9.49 5.69
CA LEU A 209 -3.67 -8.30 6.31
C LEU A 209 -3.14 -8.24 7.75
N LEU A 210 -2.31 -7.25 8.06
CA LEU A 210 -1.86 -6.98 9.42
C LEU A 210 -2.58 -5.73 9.94
N HIS A 211 -3.29 -5.84 11.05
CA HIS A 211 -4.16 -4.76 11.54
C HIS A 211 -4.07 -4.62 13.06
N GLY A 212 -3.99 -3.39 13.57
CA GLY A 212 -4.14 -3.12 15.00
C GLY A 212 -5.60 -3.23 15.44
N ALA A 213 -5.88 -4.01 16.49
CA ALA A 213 -7.26 -4.18 16.97
C ALA A 213 -7.82 -2.94 17.69
N ALA A 214 -6.97 -1.96 18.03
CA ALA A 214 -7.35 -0.68 18.64
C ALA A 214 -7.24 0.49 17.63
N ASP A 215 -7.34 0.20 16.33
CA ASP A 215 -7.31 1.22 15.28
C ASP A 215 -8.58 2.07 15.26
N GLU A 216 -8.46 3.34 15.65
CA GLU A 216 -9.57 4.30 15.66
C GLU A 216 -9.73 5.08 14.33
N ARG A 217 -8.81 4.91 13.38
CA ARG A 217 -8.78 5.67 12.12
C ARG A 217 -9.35 4.86 10.97
N VAL A 218 -8.95 3.60 10.89
CA VAL A 218 -9.43 2.60 9.93
C VAL A 218 -9.81 1.38 10.76
N PRO A 219 -11.09 1.18 11.10
CA PRO A 219 -11.48 0.11 12.00
C PRO A 219 -11.07 -1.27 11.46
N VAL A 220 -10.58 -2.15 12.34
CA VAL A 220 -10.16 -3.53 12.00
C VAL A 220 -11.26 -4.34 11.31
N GLU A 221 -12.52 -3.95 11.54
CA GLU A 221 -13.70 -4.45 10.84
C GLU A 221 -13.55 -4.43 9.32
N LEU A 222 -12.86 -3.46 8.72
CA LEU A 222 -12.61 -3.44 7.27
C LEU A 222 -11.79 -4.64 6.81
N SER A 223 -10.74 -5.00 7.55
CA SER A 223 -9.93 -6.17 7.22
C SER A 223 -10.67 -7.47 7.48
N ARG A 224 -11.51 -7.52 8.52
CA ARG A 224 -12.41 -8.67 8.77
C ARG A 224 -13.42 -8.85 7.63
N ILE A 225 -14.07 -7.77 7.18
CA ILE A 225 -15.01 -7.78 6.05
C ILE A 225 -14.32 -8.23 4.77
N PHE A 226 -13.14 -7.69 4.47
CA PHE A 226 -12.37 -8.07 3.29
C PHE A 226 -11.98 -9.55 3.32
N ALA A 227 -11.44 -10.04 4.45
CA ALA A 227 -11.04 -11.43 4.61
C ALA A 227 -12.24 -12.40 4.46
N GLU A 228 -13.41 -12.03 4.99
CA GLU A 228 -14.62 -12.84 4.84
C GLU A 228 -15.11 -12.88 3.39
N ARG A 229 -15.14 -11.73 2.69
CA ARG A 229 -15.46 -11.68 1.26
C ARG A 229 -14.48 -12.50 0.42
N ALA A 230 -13.19 -12.40 0.73
CA ALA A 230 -12.16 -13.13 0.02
C ALA A 230 -12.30 -14.65 0.22
N ARG A 231 -12.60 -15.10 1.44
CA ARG A 231 -12.88 -16.50 1.75
C ARG A 231 -14.08 -17.04 0.98
N ALA A 232 -15.12 -16.22 0.77
CA ALA A 232 -16.29 -16.60 -0.03
C ALA A 232 -15.97 -16.68 -1.54
N ALA A 233 -14.98 -15.93 -2.02
CA ALA A 233 -14.60 -15.85 -3.43
C ALA A 233 -13.48 -16.83 -3.84
N GLY A 234 -12.63 -17.29 -2.91
CA GLY A 234 -11.47 -18.12 -3.21
C GLY A 234 -10.44 -18.19 -2.08
N PRO A 235 -9.12 -18.30 -2.40
CA PRO A 235 -8.06 -18.25 -1.40
C PRO A 235 -8.16 -16.97 -0.57
N ALA A 236 -8.31 -17.15 0.74
CA ALA A 236 -8.42 -16.03 1.67
C ALA A 236 -7.04 -15.49 2.05
N PRO A 237 -6.89 -14.18 2.23
CA PRO A 237 -5.70 -13.61 2.85
C PRO A 237 -5.59 -14.08 4.30
N THR A 238 -4.36 -14.13 4.81
CA THR A 238 -4.11 -14.33 6.24
C THR A 238 -4.41 -13.02 6.98
N LEU A 239 -5.32 -13.04 7.96
CA LEU A 239 -5.59 -11.90 8.82
C LEU A 239 -4.85 -12.05 10.14
N VAL A 240 -3.98 -11.09 10.46
CA VAL A 240 -3.25 -10.97 11.71
C VAL A 240 -3.71 -9.70 12.43
N GLU A 241 -4.38 -9.88 13.55
CA GLU A 241 -4.82 -8.78 14.40
C GLU A 241 -3.86 -8.62 15.59
N LEU A 242 -3.35 -7.41 15.80
CA LEU A 242 -2.45 -7.09 16.92
C LEU A 242 -3.25 -6.44 18.06
N PRO A 243 -3.44 -7.12 19.21
CA PRO A 243 -4.15 -6.56 20.34
C PRO A 243 -3.50 -5.26 20.84
N GLY A 244 -4.30 -4.22 21.04
CA GLY A 244 -3.84 -2.94 21.61
C GLY A 244 -3.02 -2.05 20.67
N ALA A 245 -2.67 -2.51 19.46
CA ALA A 245 -2.02 -1.67 18.46
C ALA A 245 -3.03 -0.73 17.80
N GLY A 246 -2.65 0.54 17.62
CA GLY A 246 -3.42 1.55 16.90
C GLY A 246 -2.95 1.71 15.45
N HIS A 247 -3.55 2.67 14.75
CA HIS A 247 -3.38 2.85 13.30
C HIS A 247 -1.94 2.97 12.82
N PHE A 248 -1.15 3.78 13.52
CA PHE A 248 0.22 4.09 13.13
C PHE A 248 1.26 3.20 13.82
N THR A 249 0.85 2.41 14.82
CA THR A 249 1.73 1.46 15.49
C THR A 249 2.36 0.50 14.47
N LEU A 250 1.63 0.12 13.42
CA LEU A 250 2.10 -0.81 12.40
C LEU A 250 3.24 -0.28 11.51
N ILE A 251 3.43 1.04 11.45
CA ILE A 251 4.46 1.66 10.59
C ILE A 251 5.60 2.30 11.38
N ASP A 252 5.53 2.26 12.71
CA ASP A 252 6.61 2.72 13.57
C ASP A 252 7.51 1.52 13.95
N PRO A 253 8.77 1.48 13.46
CA PRO A 253 9.70 0.38 13.72
C PRO A 253 10.14 0.30 15.19
N HIS A 254 9.83 1.29 16.02
CA HIS A 254 10.14 1.30 17.45
C HIS A 254 9.03 0.73 18.34
N THR A 255 7.91 0.29 17.75
CA THR A 255 6.79 -0.27 18.50
C THR A 255 6.86 -1.80 18.59
N PRO A 256 6.09 -2.40 19.52
CA PRO A 256 5.94 -3.85 19.59
C PRO A 256 5.31 -4.50 18.34
N ALA A 257 4.77 -3.72 17.38
CA ALA A 257 4.25 -4.28 16.12
C ALA A 257 5.37 -4.63 15.12
N TRP A 258 6.57 -4.06 15.27
CA TRP A 258 7.67 -4.26 14.33
C TRP A 258 8.06 -5.74 14.11
N PRO A 259 8.24 -6.57 15.16
CA PRO A 259 8.50 -8.00 14.97
C PRO A 259 7.37 -8.73 14.24
N ALA A 260 6.11 -8.34 14.45
CA ALA A 260 4.97 -8.95 13.77
C ALA A 260 4.95 -8.59 12.27
N LEU A 261 5.34 -7.36 11.91
CA LEU A 261 5.50 -6.96 10.51
C LEU A 261 6.60 -7.79 9.82
N LEU A 262 7.77 -7.93 10.45
CA LEU A 262 8.86 -8.74 9.90
C LEU A 262 8.46 -10.22 9.77
N ALA A 263 7.77 -10.78 10.78
CA ALA A 263 7.26 -12.14 10.73
C ALA A 263 6.25 -12.34 9.59
N ALA A 264 5.39 -11.36 9.32
CA ALA A 264 4.46 -11.41 8.19
C ALA A 264 5.20 -11.40 6.85
N LEU A 265 6.25 -10.58 6.70
CA LEU A 265 7.09 -10.57 5.49
C LEU A 265 7.84 -11.89 5.30
N ASP A 266 8.38 -12.46 6.37
CA ASP A 266 9.07 -13.75 6.33
C ASP A 266 8.11 -14.87 5.93
N GLY A 267 6.92 -14.93 6.52
CA GLY A 267 5.89 -15.91 6.18
C GLY A 267 5.36 -15.78 4.74
N LEU A 268 5.32 -14.57 4.17
CA LEU A 268 5.03 -14.37 2.75
C LEU A 268 6.18 -14.88 1.87
N ARG A 269 7.43 -14.56 2.21
CA ARG A 269 8.62 -15.04 1.47
C ARG A 269 8.71 -16.56 1.45
N GLU A 270 8.45 -17.23 2.57
CA GLU A 270 8.48 -18.69 2.66
C GLU A 270 7.51 -19.37 1.68
N GLN A 271 6.41 -18.69 1.31
CA GLN A 271 5.45 -19.19 0.31
C GLN A 271 5.94 -19.02 -1.13
N LEU A 272 6.95 -18.17 -1.38
CA LEU A 272 7.50 -17.90 -2.71
C LEU A 272 8.62 -18.86 -3.11
N GLY A 273 9.17 -19.64 -2.16
CA GLY A 273 10.32 -20.54 -2.35
C GLY A 273 11.67 -19.84 -2.21
#